data_AF-A0A813L8H4-F1
#
_entry.id   AF-A0A813L8H4-F1
#
_cell.length_a   1.000
_cell.length_b   1.000
_cell.length_c   1.000
_cell.angle_alpha   90.00
_cell.angle_beta   90.00
_cell.angle_gamma   90.00
#
_symmetry.space_group_name_H-M   'P 1'
#
loop_
_entity.id
_entity.type
_entity.pdbx_description
1 polymer ?
#
loop_
_entity_poly.entity_id
_entity_poly.type
_entity_poly.pdbx_seq_one_letter_code
_entity_poly.pdbx_strand_id
1 'polypeptide(L)' 'ASSSAMKIVAKLTNPDTDIVFAACSSLSALDCESEAVGRLLSHAEPRIRAASLNALKGMRNIEGFAATA' A
#
# COMPACT_ATOMS: atom_id res chain seq x y z
N ALA A 1 -9.53 10.36 -10.03
CA ALA A 1 -8.28 9.67 -9.66
C ALA A 1 -7.12 10.38 -10.34
N SER A 2 -6.14 10.88 -9.56
CA SER A 2 -4.99 11.60 -10.10
C SER A 2 -4.05 10.61 -10.83
N SER A 3 -3.58 10.93 -12.03
CA SER A 3 -2.75 10.05 -12.88
C SER A 3 -1.55 9.43 -12.14
N SER A 4 -1.03 10.13 -11.14
CA SER A 4 0.08 9.68 -10.30
C SER A 4 -0.27 8.44 -9.46
N ALA A 5 -1.47 8.38 -8.86
CA ALA A 5 -1.86 7.25 -8.00
C ALA A 5 -1.92 5.94 -8.79
N MET A 6 -2.47 5.96 -10.00
CA MET A 6 -2.52 4.76 -10.86
C MET A 6 -1.13 4.26 -11.28
N LYS A 7 -0.19 5.17 -11.54
CA LYS A 7 1.21 4.81 -11.82
C LYS A 7 1.90 4.18 -10.61
N ILE A 8 1.54 4.61 -9.40
CA ILE A 8 2.09 4.07 -8.16
C ILE A 8 1.45 2.70 -7.85
N VAL A 9 0.16 2.52 -8.09
CA VAL A 9 -0.50 1.21 -7.98
C VAL A 9 0.14 0.18 -8.92
N ALA A 10 0.47 0.57 -10.14
CA ALA A 10 1.21 -0.29 -11.07
C ALA A 10 2.62 -0.69 -10.56
N LYS A 11 3.20 0.08 -9.63
CA LYS A 11 4.48 -0.27 -8.99
C LYS A 11 4.32 -1.26 -7.83
N LEU A 12 3.10 -1.54 -7.36
CA LEU A 12 2.87 -2.53 -6.29
C LEU A 12 3.08 -3.98 -6.78
N THR A 13 3.04 -4.21 -8.09
CA THR A 13 3.28 -5.52 -8.71
C THR A 13 4.73 -5.69 -9.21
N ASN A 14 5.62 -4.74 -8.90
CA ASN A 14 7.02 -4.86 -9.28
C ASN A 14 7.68 -6.01 -8.49
N PRO A 15 8.56 -6.81 -9.11
CA PRO A 15 9.31 -7.85 -8.41
C PRO A 15 10.30 -7.26 -7.39
N ASP A 16 10.68 -6.00 -7.57
CA ASP A 16 11.60 -5.31 -6.69
C ASP A 16 10.88 -4.82 -5.42
N THR A 17 11.33 -5.33 -4.27
CA THR A 17 10.69 -5.09 -2.97
C THR A 17 10.82 -3.63 -2.52
N ASP A 18 11.92 -2.97 -2.87
CA ASP A 18 12.15 -1.55 -2.56
C ASP A 18 11.19 -0.66 -3.36
N ILE A 19 10.92 -1.01 -4.63
CA ILE A 19 9.91 -0.30 -5.44
C ILE A 19 8.52 -0.43 -4.82
N VAL A 20 8.12 -1.62 -4.39
CA VAL A 20 6.81 -1.85 -3.76
C VAL A 20 6.72 -1.10 -2.43
N PHE A 21 7.80 -1.10 -1.64
CA PHE A 21 7.87 -0.37 -0.38
C PHE A 21 7.68 1.15 -0.59
N ALA A 22 8.42 1.73 -1.54
CA ALA A 22 8.31 3.15 -1.89
C ALA A 22 6.92 3.49 -2.42
N ALA A 23 6.29 2.59 -3.17
CA ALA A 23 4.92 2.74 -3.66
C ALA A 23 3.91 2.77 -2.51
N CYS A 24 3.99 1.84 -1.55
CA CYS A 24 3.14 1.85 -0.34
C CYS A 24 3.28 3.17 0.44
N SER A 25 4.51 3.64 0.66
CA SER A 25 4.76 4.90 1.37
C SER A 25 4.18 6.11 0.62
N SER A 26 4.33 6.14 -0.70
CA SER A 26 3.78 7.21 -1.54
C SER A 26 2.25 7.22 -1.54
N LEU A 27 1.61 6.05 -1.62
CA LEU A 27 0.15 5.94 -1.55
C LEU A 27 -0.38 6.37 -0.18
N SER A 28 0.34 6.02 0.90
CA SER A 28 0.02 6.46 2.26
C SER A 28 0.05 7.98 2.40
N ALA A 29 1.12 8.61 1.90
CA ALA A 29 1.24 10.07 1.90
C ALA A 29 0.17 10.78 1.07
N LEU A 30 -0.31 10.13 0.00
CA LEU A 30 -1.39 10.63 -0.85
C LEU A 30 -2.79 10.30 -0.31
N ASP A 31 -2.89 9.55 0.79
CA ASP A 31 -4.14 9.07 1.39
C ASP A 31 -5.12 8.47 0.37
N CYS A 32 -4.60 7.67 -0.57
CA CYS A 32 -5.37 7.12 -1.69
C CYS A 32 -5.03 5.65 -1.95
N GLU A 33 -5.93 4.96 -2.66
CA GLU A 33 -5.76 3.56 -3.09
C GLU A 33 -5.51 2.59 -1.92
N SER A 34 -6.17 2.82 -0.78
CA SER A 34 -6.06 1.99 0.43
C SER A 34 -6.46 0.53 0.16
N GLU A 35 -7.39 0.28 -0.76
CA GLU A 35 -7.74 -1.09 -1.18
C GLU A 35 -6.55 -1.80 -1.87
N ALA A 36 -5.84 -1.12 -2.77
CA ALA A 36 -4.70 -1.69 -3.48
C ALA A 36 -3.55 -2.02 -2.50
N VAL A 37 -3.31 -1.14 -1.52
CA VAL A 37 -2.36 -1.40 -0.44
C VAL A 37 -2.84 -2.52 0.49
N GLY A 38 -4.14 -2.59 0.78
CA GLY A 38 -4.77 -3.66 1.55
C GLY A 38 -4.55 -5.05 0.97
N ARG A 39 -4.57 -5.19 -0.36
CA ARG A 39 -4.30 -6.47 -1.04
C ARG A 39 -2.89 -7.01 -0.76
N LEU A 40 -1.92 -6.12 -0.48
CA LEU A 40 -0.54 -6.51 -0.17
C LEU A 40 -0.38 -7.13 1.22
N LEU A 41 -1.39 -7.07 2.09
CA LEU A 41 -1.39 -7.76 3.38
C LEU A 41 -1.33 -9.29 3.24
N SER A 42 -1.80 -9.82 2.10
CA SER A 42 -1.71 -11.24 1.73
C SER A 42 -0.52 -11.56 0.81
N HIS A 43 0.42 -10.63 0.62
CA HIS A 43 1.59 -10.86 -0.22
C HIS A 43 2.53 -11.93 0.38
N ALA A 44 3.15 -12.78 -0.45
CA ALA A 44 4.03 -13.84 0.05
C ALA A 44 5.26 -13.30 0.80
N GLU A 45 5.78 -12.15 0.37
CA GLU A 45 6.94 -11.49 0.98
C GLU A 45 6.55 -10.75 2.28
N PRO A 46 7.05 -11.15 3.46
CA PRO A 46 6.73 -10.51 4.74
C PRO A 46 7.11 -9.03 4.80
N ARG A 47 8.16 -8.60 4.09
CA ARG A 47 8.54 -7.18 4.03
C ARG A 47 7.47 -6.32 3.40
N ILE A 48 6.86 -6.81 2.31
CA ILE A 48 5.78 -6.11 1.61
C ILE A 48 4.53 -6.03 2.51
N ARG A 49 4.21 -7.11 3.24
CA ARG A 49 3.11 -7.12 4.21
C ARG A 49 3.31 -6.08 5.32
N ALA A 50 4.52 -6.00 5.90
CA ALA A 50 4.83 -5.01 6.91
C ALA A 50 4.74 -3.57 6.36
N ALA A 51 5.25 -3.34 5.15
CA ALA A 51 5.21 -2.04 4.47
C ALA A 51 3.78 -1.57 4.19
N SER A 52 2.94 -2.46 3.67
CA SER A 52 1.53 -2.20 3.39
C SER A 52 0.73 -1.96 4.66
N LEU A 53 0.96 -2.75 5.72
CA LEU A 53 0.33 -2.54 7.02
C LEU A 53 0.73 -1.19 7.64
N ASN A 54 2.01 -0.80 7.54
CA ASN A 54 2.48 0.51 8.00
C ASN A 54 1.88 1.66 7.17
N ALA A 55 1.83 1.50 5.85
CA ALA A 55 1.21 2.48 4.94
C ALA A 55 -0.28 2.68 5.26
N LEU A 56 -1.01 1.59 5.50
CA LEU A 56 -2.42 1.64 5.89
C LEU A 56 -2.59 2.37 7.23
N LYS A 57 -1.76 2.11 8.25
CA LYS A 57 -1.82 2.87 9.51
C LYS A 57 -1.66 4.38 9.33
N GLY A 58 -0.91 4.81 8.32
CA GLY A 58 -0.72 6.23 7.99
C GLY A 58 -1.89 6.85 7.22
N MET A 59 -2.76 6.05 6.63
CA MET A 59 -3.92 6.50 5.86
C MET A 59 -5.13 6.71 6.78
N ARG A 60 -5.92 7.75 6.54
CA ARG A 60 -7.18 8.02 7.26
C ARG A 60 -8.33 7.15 6.77
N ASN A 61 -8.29 6.72 5.50
CA ASN A 61 -9.37 5.99 4.86
C ASN A 61 -9.16 4.46 4.83
N ILE A 62 -8.88 3.89 6.01
CA ILE A 62 -8.68 2.43 6.21
C ILE A 62 -9.82 1.76 6.97
N GLU A 63 -11.02 2.33 6.89
CA GLU A 63 -12.26 1.90 7.58
C GLU A 63 -12.74 0.50 7.10
N GLY A 64 -11.96 -0.52 7.46
CA GLY A 64 -12.12 -1.91 7.06
C GLY A 64 -10.89 -2.77 7.38
N PHE A 65 -9.69 -2.16 7.39
CA PHE A 65 -8.44 -2.84 7.72
C PHE A 65 -7.99 -2.62 9.18
N ALA A 66 -8.37 -1.50 9.81
CA ALA A 66 -7.99 -1.16 11.19
C ALA A 66 -8.59 -2.07 12.27
N ALA A 67 -9.68 -2.79 11.96
CA ALA A 67 -10.42 -3.60 12.93
C ALA A 67 -9.79 -4.99 13.21
N THR A 68 -8.69 -5.33 12.54
CA THR A 68 -8.02 -6.64 12.66
C THR A 68 -6.51 -6.45 12.84
N ALA A 69 -6.13 -5.78 13.92
CA ALA A 69 -4.73 -5.71 14.37
C ALA A 69 -4.65 -6.04 15.86
#